data_AF-A0A9D6K433-F1
#
_entry.id   AF-A0A9D6K433-F1
#
_cell.length_a   1.000
_cell.length_b   1.000
_cell.length_c   1.000
_cell.angle_alpha   90.00
_cell.angle_beta   90.00
_cell.angle_gamma   90.00
#
_symmetry.space_group_name_H-M   'P 1'
#
loop_
_entity.id
_entity.type
_entity.pdbx_description
1 polymer ?
#
loop_
_entity_poly.entity_id
_entity_poly.type
_entity_poly.pdbx_seq_one_letter_code
_entity_poly.pdbx_strand_id
1 'polypeptide(L)'
;DLIKKNPDSRRIIVSAWNVADIERMALPPCHALIQFYVANGRLDCQMYQRSADVALGVPFNIASYALLMSMVAAECGLTPGIFVHTFGDAHIYFNHIDGLKIQLGRAPGPLPRLEFAKKNVLDYCFEDIKLVGYQPAAFIKFPIAV
;
A
#
# COMPACT_ATOMS: atom_id res chain seq x y z
N ASP A 1 5.30 -9.65 -16.30
CA ASP A 1 6.36 -9.91 -17.31
C ASP A 1 7.75 -9.42 -16.96
N LEU A 2 8.00 -8.10 -16.84
CA LEU A 2 9.37 -7.62 -16.57
C LEU A 2 9.98 -8.23 -15.30
N ILE A 3 9.22 -8.32 -14.20
CA ILE A 3 9.68 -8.97 -12.96
C ILE A 3 10.14 -10.42 -13.19
N LYS A 4 9.46 -11.17 -14.07
CA LYS A 4 9.76 -12.59 -14.35
C LYS A 4 10.90 -12.75 -15.37
N LYS A 5 10.95 -11.89 -16.39
CA LYS A 5 11.81 -12.06 -17.58
C LYS A 5 13.06 -11.17 -17.58
N ASN A 6 13.04 -10.06 -16.85
CA ASN A 6 14.10 -9.05 -16.78
C ASN A 6 14.12 -8.39 -15.38
N PRO A 7 14.36 -9.17 -14.30
CA PRO A 7 14.16 -8.73 -12.91
C PRO A 7 15.07 -7.58 -12.46
N ASP A 8 16.26 -7.43 -13.07
CA ASP A 8 17.23 -6.37 -12.81
C ASP A 8 16.90 -5.05 -13.52
N SER A 9 15.80 -5.02 -14.30
CA SER A 9 15.31 -3.81 -14.95
C SER A 9 15.04 -2.70 -13.93
N ARG A 10 15.66 -1.55 -14.16
CA ARG A 10 15.40 -0.31 -13.40
C ARG A 10 14.15 0.44 -13.86
N ARG A 11 13.30 -0.21 -14.65
CA ARG A 11 12.13 0.38 -15.34
C ARG A 11 10.82 -0.34 -15.03
N ILE A 12 10.77 -1.14 -13.96
CA ILE A 12 9.55 -1.83 -13.53
C ILE A 12 8.68 -0.81 -12.80
N ILE A 13 8.02 0.06 -13.57
CA ILE A 13 7.27 1.22 -13.09
C ILE A 13 5.81 1.10 -13.50
N VAL A 14 4.91 1.44 -12.58
CA VAL A 14 3.48 1.64 -12.83
C VAL A 14 3.16 3.10 -12.50
N SER A 15 2.61 3.83 -13.46
CA SER A 15 2.14 5.21 -13.27
C SER A 15 0.63 5.26 -13.40
N ALA A 16 -0.03 5.81 -12.40
CA ALA A 16 -1.45 6.16 -12.49
C ALA A 16 -1.65 7.59 -13.04
N TRP A 17 -0.59 8.40 -13.08
CA TRP A 17 -0.66 9.81 -13.47
C TRP A 17 -0.64 9.98 -14.99
N ASN A 18 -1.83 10.02 -15.60
CA ASN A 18 -1.98 10.37 -17.01
C ASN A 18 -2.39 11.83 -17.17
N VAL A 19 -1.44 12.69 -17.59
CA VAL A 19 -1.65 14.14 -17.77
C VAL A 19 -2.83 14.46 -18.69
N ALA A 20 -3.01 13.68 -19.77
CA ALA A 20 -4.07 13.92 -20.74
C ALA A 20 -5.48 13.64 -20.21
N ASP A 21 -5.60 12.83 -19.16
CA ASP A 21 -6.88 12.41 -18.60
C ASP A 21 -7.21 13.06 -17.25
N ILE A 22 -6.33 13.89 -16.67
CA ILE A 22 -6.51 14.49 -15.33
C ILE A 22 -7.87 15.16 -15.19
N GLU A 23 -8.26 15.99 -16.15
CA GLU A 23 -9.52 16.75 -16.14
C GLU A 23 -10.76 15.86 -16.28
N ARG A 24 -10.58 14.60 -16.69
CA ARG A 24 -11.67 13.62 -16.87
C ARG A 24 -11.83 12.68 -15.67
N MET A 25 -10.88 12.70 -14.73
CA MET A 25 -10.91 11.84 -13.55
C MET A 25 -11.80 12.48 -12.47
N ALA A 26 -12.64 11.67 -11.81
CA ALA A 26 -13.43 12.15 -10.68
C ALA A 26 -12.56 12.71 -9.54
N LEU A 27 -11.37 12.12 -9.37
CA LEU A 27 -10.31 12.63 -8.51
C LEU A 27 -8.96 12.20 -9.09
N PRO A 28 -7.98 13.11 -9.26
CA PRO A 28 -6.65 12.72 -9.71
C PRO A 28 -5.98 11.74 -8.73
N PRO A 29 -5.19 10.75 -9.20
CA PRO A 29 -4.67 9.70 -8.34
C PRO A 29 -3.80 10.25 -7.21
N CYS A 30 -4.03 9.81 -5.97
CA CYS A 30 -3.17 10.14 -4.84
C CYS A 30 -1.86 9.34 -4.90
N HIS A 31 -1.93 8.05 -5.18
CA HIS A 31 -0.79 7.14 -5.36
C HIS A 31 -0.36 7.15 -6.84
N ALA A 32 0.59 8.03 -7.16
CA ALA A 32 0.84 8.43 -8.54
C ALA A 32 1.83 7.52 -9.28
N LEU A 33 2.86 7.04 -8.58
CA LEU A 33 3.96 6.27 -9.19
C LEU A 33 4.42 5.15 -8.26
N ILE A 34 4.56 3.95 -8.82
CA ILE A 34 5.02 2.75 -8.13
C ILE A 34 6.21 2.19 -8.89
N GLN A 35 7.25 1.78 -8.18
CA GLN A 35 8.39 1.09 -8.75
C GLN A 35 8.65 -0.21 -7.99
N PHE A 36 8.79 -1.31 -8.72
CA PHE A 36 9.23 -2.58 -8.15
C PHE A 36 10.74 -2.78 -8.38
N TYR A 37 11.36 -3.51 -7.46
CA TYR A 37 12.77 -3.85 -7.55
C TYR A 37 12.98 -5.31 -7.12
N VAL A 38 13.74 -6.08 -7.89
CA VAL A 38 14.08 -7.46 -7.55
C VAL A 38 15.54 -7.54 -7.17
N ALA A 39 15.83 -8.07 -5.97
CA ALA A 39 17.19 -8.37 -5.54
C ALA A 39 17.22 -9.61 -4.65
N ASN A 40 18.17 -10.51 -4.88
CA ASN A 40 18.40 -11.70 -4.05
C ASN A 40 17.11 -12.54 -3.84
N GLY A 41 16.29 -12.71 -4.88
CA GLY A 41 15.03 -13.45 -4.79
C GLY A 41 13.92 -12.74 -4.00
N ARG A 42 14.10 -11.45 -3.67
CA ARG A 42 13.14 -10.60 -2.95
C ARG A 42 12.56 -9.53 -3.89
N LEU A 43 11.28 -9.22 -3.74
CA LEU A 43 10.59 -8.14 -4.43
C LEU A 43 10.33 -6.97 -3.46
N ASP A 44 10.99 -5.84 -3.70
CA ASP A 44 10.74 -4.57 -3.01
C ASP A 44 9.78 -3.70 -3.84
N CYS A 45 9.07 -2.79 -3.16
CA CYS A 45 8.11 -1.88 -3.76
C CYS A 45 8.32 -0.47 -3.20
N GLN A 46 8.45 0.52 -4.07
CA GLN A 46 8.39 1.93 -3.71
C GLN A 46 7.11 2.54 -4.28
N MET A 47 6.43 3.37 -3.50
CA MET A 47 5.26 4.13 -3.96
C MET A 47 5.38 5.60 -3.57
N TYR A 48 5.13 6.49 -4.53
CA TYR A 48 5.00 7.93 -4.32
C TYR A 48 3.52 8.34 -4.28
N GLN A 49 3.12 8.92 -3.15
CA GLN A 49 1.78 9.45 -2.92
C GLN A 49 1.83 10.98 -2.85
N ARG A 50 1.22 11.67 -3.81
CA ARG A 50 1.25 13.14 -3.92
C ARG A 50 0.54 13.85 -2.75
N SER A 51 -0.47 13.22 -2.17
CA SER A 51 -1.35 13.78 -1.14
C SER A 51 -1.79 12.66 -0.20
N ALA A 52 -1.44 12.79 1.07
CA ALA A 52 -1.45 11.73 2.06
C ALA A 52 -2.16 12.18 3.35
N ASP A 53 -3.46 11.86 3.41
CA ASP A 53 -4.23 11.93 4.65
C ASP A 53 -3.69 10.89 5.63
N VAL A 54 -3.00 11.37 6.67
CA VAL A 54 -2.30 10.52 7.64
C VAL A 54 -3.25 9.67 8.49
N ALA A 55 -4.47 10.15 8.74
CA ALA A 55 -5.40 9.47 9.67
C ALA A 55 -6.22 8.38 8.97
N LEU A 56 -6.67 8.64 7.75
CA LEU A 56 -7.48 7.69 6.98
C LEU A 56 -6.70 7.06 5.84
N GLY A 57 -6.25 7.86 4.87
CA GLY A 57 -5.67 7.36 3.62
C GLY A 57 -4.41 6.52 3.82
N VAL A 58 -3.43 7.04 4.56
CA VAL A 58 -2.11 6.42 4.73
C VAL A 58 -2.19 4.99 5.30
N PRO A 59 -2.93 4.71 6.40
CA PRO A 59 -3.11 3.34 6.88
C PRO A 59 -3.66 2.37 5.82
N PHE A 60 -4.67 2.80 5.04
CA PHE A 60 -5.20 1.99 3.94
C PHE A 60 -4.17 1.79 2.83
N ASN A 61 -3.43 2.83 2.46
CA ASN A 61 -2.44 2.76 1.39
C ASN A 61 -1.26 1.85 1.77
N ILE A 62 -0.82 1.86 3.03
CA ILE A 62 0.21 0.93 3.52
C ILE A 62 -0.25 -0.51 3.35
N ALA A 63 -1.45 -0.85 3.84
CA ALA A 63 -1.97 -2.21 3.76
C ALA A 63 -2.20 -2.66 2.30
N SER A 64 -2.76 -1.77 1.47
CA SER A 64 -3.06 -2.04 0.06
C SER A 64 -1.79 -2.36 -0.75
N TYR A 65 -0.75 -1.55 -0.62
CA TYR A 65 0.48 -1.74 -1.38
C TYR A 65 1.38 -2.85 -0.83
N ALA A 66 1.35 -3.09 0.48
CA ALA A 66 2.00 -4.27 1.07
C ALA A 66 1.35 -5.58 0.58
N LEU A 67 0.01 -5.62 0.50
CA LEU A 67 -0.73 -6.75 -0.06
C LEU A 67 -0.42 -6.94 -1.55
N LEU A 68 -0.49 -5.88 -2.35
CA LEU A 68 -0.15 -5.93 -3.78
C LEU A 68 1.28 -6.46 -4.01
N MET A 69 2.27 -5.90 -3.30
CA MET A 69 3.65 -6.37 -3.37
C MET A 69 3.75 -7.87 -3.03
N SER A 70 3.03 -8.31 -1.99
CA SER A 70 3.04 -9.70 -1.55
C SER A 70 2.42 -10.65 -2.59
N MET A 71 1.31 -10.26 -3.22
CA MET A 71 0.67 -11.03 -4.29
C MET A 71 1.55 -11.11 -5.54
N VAL A 72 2.16 -9.98 -5.95
CA VAL A 72 3.08 -9.93 -7.10
C VAL A 72 4.32 -10.79 -6.85
N ALA A 73 4.88 -10.72 -5.63
CA ALA A 73 6.01 -11.57 -5.24
C ALA A 73 5.63 -13.06 -5.33
N ALA A 74 4.46 -13.45 -4.80
CA ALA A 74 4.00 -14.83 -4.86
C ALA A 74 3.80 -15.35 -6.29
N GLU A 75 3.19 -14.56 -7.18
CA GLU A 75 3.03 -14.92 -8.60
C GLU A 75 4.39 -15.08 -9.29
N CYS A 76 5.39 -14.30 -8.89
CA CYS A 76 6.73 -14.32 -9.47
C CYS A 76 7.67 -15.32 -8.77
N GLY A 77 7.21 -16.07 -7.76
CA GLY A 77 8.05 -16.99 -6.99
C GLY A 77 9.13 -16.29 -6.16
N LEU A 78 8.90 -15.02 -5.78
CA LEU A 78 9.80 -14.19 -4.99
C LEU A 78 9.31 -14.05 -3.55
N THR A 79 10.20 -13.65 -2.66
CA THR A 79 9.87 -13.28 -1.28
C THR A 79 9.44 -11.81 -1.22
N PRO A 80 8.32 -11.45 -0.58
CA PRO A 80 7.97 -10.05 -0.34
C PRO A 80 9.06 -9.34 0.47
N GLY A 81 9.41 -8.12 0.09
CA GLY A 81 10.51 -7.37 0.67
C GLY A 81 10.09 -6.10 1.37
N ILE A 82 10.83 -5.03 1.07
CA ILE A 82 10.65 -3.72 1.70
C ILE A 82 9.62 -2.93 0.89
N PHE A 83 8.61 -2.42 1.59
CA PHE A 83 7.72 -1.40 1.06
C PHE A 83 8.18 0.00 1.52
N VAL A 84 8.57 0.84 0.57
CA VAL A 84 8.96 2.24 0.78
C VAL A 84 7.82 3.14 0.36
N HIS A 85 7.27 3.90 1.32
CA HIS A 85 6.16 4.81 1.07
C HIS A 85 6.66 6.26 1.15
N THR A 86 6.67 6.95 0.02
CA THR A 86 7.10 8.35 -0.09
C THR A 86 5.89 9.27 -0.21
N PHE A 87 5.84 10.32 0.62
CA PHE A 87 4.78 11.31 0.59
C PHE A 87 5.24 12.61 -0.06
N GLY A 88 4.36 13.23 -0.84
CA GLY A 88 4.45 14.63 -1.26
C GLY A 88 3.92 15.53 -0.14
N ASP A 89 2.61 15.78 -0.14
CA ASP A 89 1.92 16.49 0.93
C ASP A 89 1.34 15.50 1.95
N ALA A 90 2.01 15.36 3.11
CA ALA A 90 1.48 14.64 4.25
C ALA A 90 0.76 15.60 5.21
N HIS A 91 -0.54 15.36 5.42
CA HIS A 91 -1.39 16.28 6.17
C HIS A 91 -2.37 15.55 7.11
N ILE A 92 -2.89 16.32 8.06
CA ILE A 92 -3.90 15.89 9.03
C ILE A 92 -5.07 16.88 8.93
N TYR A 93 -6.29 16.37 8.73
CA TYR A 93 -7.48 17.22 8.80
C TYR A 93 -7.77 17.62 10.25
N PHE A 94 -8.25 18.85 10.45
CA PHE A 94 -8.53 19.38 11.79
C PHE A 94 -9.49 18.51 12.60
N ASN A 95 -10.51 17.94 11.96
CA ASN A 95 -11.48 17.05 12.58
C ASN A 95 -10.92 15.65 12.92
N HIS A 96 -9.65 15.35 12.62
CA HIS A 96 -8.97 14.11 12.99
C HIS A 96 -8.01 14.27 14.18
N ILE A 97 -7.69 15.50 14.59
CA ILE A 97 -6.65 15.77 15.59
C ILE A 97 -6.92 15.03 16.91
N ASP A 98 -8.15 15.09 17.43
CA ASP A 98 -8.47 14.45 18.71
C ASP A 98 -8.42 12.92 18.63
N GLY A 99 -8.86 12.33 17.51
CA GLY A 99 -8.74 10.90 17.25
C GLY A 99 -7.28 10.44 17.18
N LEU A 100 -6.42 11.22 16.52
CA LEU A 100 -4.99 10.94 16.43
C LEU A 100 -4.29 11.07 17.79
N LYS A 101 -4.65 12.05 18.62
CA LYS A 101 -4.13 12.13 20.00
C LYS A 101 -4.47 10.89 20.82
N ILE A 102 -5.70 10.37 20.68
CA ILE A 102 -6.09 9.09 21.30
C ILE A 102 -5.25 7.93 20.75
N GLN A 103 -5.02 7.88 19.44
CA GLN A 103 -4.21 6.83 18.81
C GLN A 103 -2.74 6.87 19.29
N LEU A 104 -2.15 8.06 19.38
CA LEU A 104 -0.78 8.27 19.84
C LEU A 104 -0.57 7.91 21.32
N GLY A 105 -1.65 7.89 22.12
CA GLY A 105 -1.60 7.41 23.51
C GLY A 105 -1.56 5.88 23.65
N ARG A 106 -1.63 5.11 22.55
CA ARG A 106 -1.63 3.64 22.57
C ARG A 106 -0.23 3.09 22.33
N ALA A 107 0.14 2.05 23.08
CA ALA A 107 1.31 1.26 22.76
C ALA A 107 1.04 0.38 21.52
N PRO A 108 1.92 0.37 20.49
CA PRO A 108 1.80 -0.54 19.37
C PRO A 108 1.81 -2.01 19.81
N GLY A 109 0.87 -2.80 19.29
CA GLY A 109 0.82 -4.25 19.52
C GLY A 109 1.70 -5.03 18.53
N PRO A 110 1.71 -6.38 18.63
CA PRO A 110 2.39 -7.22 17.66
C PRO A 110 1.79 -7.05 16.26
N LEU A 111 2.63 -7.11 15.23
CA LEU A 111 2.18 -7.06 13.84
C LEU A 111 1.46 -8.37 13.47
N PRO A 112 0.39 -8.31 12.66
CA PRO A 112 -0.23 -9.51 12.10
C PRO A 112 0.67 -10.16 11.04
N ARG A 113 0.31 -11.37 10.64
CA ARG A 113 0.90 -12.06 9.49
C ARG A 113 -0.14 -12.23 8.39
N LEU A 114 0.28 -12.02 7.15
CA LEU A 114 -0.52 -12.29 5.97
C LEU A 114 -0.30 -13.73 5.51
N GLU A 115 -1.38 -14.46 5.25
CA GLU A 115 -1.37 -15.78 4.62
C GLU A 115 -2.28 -15.78 3.39
N PHE A 116 -1.80 -16.31 2.28
CA PHE A 116 -2.57 -16.38 1.04
C PHE A 116 -2.03 -17.48 0.12
N ALA A 117 -2.91 -18.02 -0.73
CA ALA A 117 -2.51 -19.03 -1.72
C ALA A 117 -1.59 -18.43 -2.79
N LYS A 118 -0.75 -19.25 -3.45
CA LYS A 118 0.01 -18.80 -4.63
C LYS A 118 -0.92 -18.85 -5.85
N LYS A 119 -1.33 -17.68 -6.35
CA LYS A 119 -2.19 -17.53 -7.53
C LYS A 119 -1.64 -16.43 -8.44
N ASN A 120 -2.18 -16.30 -9.66
CA ASN A 120 -1.95 -15.08 -10.42
C ASN A 120 -2.64 -13.92 -9.70
N VAL A 121 -2.03 -12.72 -9.76
CA VAL A 121 -2.48 -11.53 -9.05
C VAL A 121 -3.94 -11.18 -9.36
N LEU A 122 -4.41 -11.47 -10.57
CA LEU A 122 -5.78 -11.18 -11.00
C LEU A 122 -6.81 -12.27 -10.61
N ASP A 123 -6.35 -13.43 -10.12
CA ASP A 123 -7.20 -14.57 -9.75
C ASP A 123 -7.52 -14.62 -8.24
N TYR A 124 -7.04 -13.66 -7.46
CA TYR A 124 -7.29 -13.60 -6.03
C TYR A 124 -8.71 -13.11 -5.73
N CYS A 125 -9.38 -13.83 -4.84
CA CYS A 125 -10.61 -13.41 -4.19
C CYS A 125 -10.34 -13.05 -2.72
N PHE A 126 -11.32 -12.43 -2.07
CA PHE A 126 -11.21 -12.03 -0.67
C PHE A 126 -10.92 -13.23 0.25
N GLU A 127 -11.54 -14.38 -0.02
CA GLU A 127 -11.42 -15.61 0.76
C GLU A 127 -10.02 -16.23 0.71
N ASP A 128 -9.21 -15.84 -0.27
CA ASP A 128 -7.83 -16.32 -0.42
C ASP A 128 -6.85 -15.62 0.52
N ILE A 129 -7.28 -14.56 1.19
CA ILE A 129 -6.41 -13.70 2.00
C ILE A 129 -6.82 -13.83 3.47
N LYS A 130 -5.87 -14.24 4.30
CA LYS A 130 -6.05 -14.36 5.75
C LYS A 130 -5.08 -13.44 6.47
N LEU A 131 -5.62 -12.67 7.40
CA LEU A 131 -4.83 -11.87 8.33
C LEU A 131 -4.81 -12.57 9.69
N VAL A 132 -3.68 -13.20 9.99
CA VAL A 132 -3.50 -14.04 11.18
C VAL A 132 -2.86 -13.23 12.30
N GLY A 133 -3.39 -13.37 13.52
CA GLY A 133 -2.84 -12.71 14.70
C GLY A 133 -3.07 -11.20 14.75
N TYR A 134 -4.07 -10.68 14.00
CA TYR A 134 -4.42 -9.27 14.08
C TYR A 134 -5.15 -8.96 15.39
N GLN A 135 -4.49 -8.21 16.27
CA GLN A 135 -5.01 -7.80 17.57
C GLN A 135 -5.00 -6.27 17.67
N PRO A 136 -5.91 -5.58 16.95
CA PRO A 136 -5.95 -4.12 16.97
C PRO A 136 -6.51 -3.59 18.28
N ALA A 137 -6.09 -2.38 18.66
CA ALA A 137 -6.79 -1.59 19.67
C ALA A 137 -8.17 -1.17 19.17
N ALA A 138 -9.05 -0.73 20.08
CA ALA A 138 -10.42 -0.33 19.76
C ALA A 138 -10.50 0.67 18.58
N PHE A 139 -11.47 0.48 17.69
CA PHE A 139 -11.63 1.31 16.50
C PHE A 139 -11.77 2.81 16.85
N ILE A 140 -11.12 3.66 16.05
CA ILE A 140 -11.26 5.12 16.11
C ILE A 140 -11.93 5.56 14.82
N LYS A 141 -13.07 6.25 14.94
CA LYS A 141 -13.80 6.76 13.78
C LYS A 141 -13.25 8.12 13.38
N PHE A 142 -12.67 8.20 12.18
CA PHE A 142 -12.28 9.45 11.54
C PHE A 142 -13.31 9.81 10.46
N PRO A 143 -14.02 10.95 10.56
CA PRO A 143 -14.96 11.39 9.53
C PRO A 143 -14.23 11.75 8.22
N ILE A 144 -14.73 11.32 7.06
CA ILE A 144 -14.17 11.74 5.77
C ILE A 144 -14.35 13.25 5.61
N ALA A 145 -13.28 13.96 5.23
CA ALA A 145 -13.39 15.34 4.81
C ALA A 145 -13.99 15.38 3.39
N VAL A 146 -15.11 16.08 3.23
CA VAL A 146 -15.75 16.35 1.93
C VAL A 146 -15.26 17.69 1.42
#